data_AF-W0E981-F1
#
_entry.id   AF-W0E981-F1
#
_cell.length_a   1.000
_cell.length_b   1.000
_cell.length_c   1.000
_cell.angle_alpha   90.00
_cell.angle_beta   90.00
_cell.angle_gamma   90.00
#
_symmetry.space_group_name_H-M   'P 1'
#
loop_
_entity.id
_entity.type
_entity.pdbx_description
1 polymer ?
#
loop_
_entity_poly.entity_id
_entity_poly.type
_entity_poly.pdbx_seq_one_letter_code
_entity_poly.pdbx_strand_id
1 'polypeptide(L)'
;MRRVTKAGSFGFTLLEVLLALAILGMIMAQVVPKYGSAILSSNKQVQQANQLRIEGAVELYRLDTGSFPSRLEDLLTLPPEVHGWRGPYLDKLPTQPDGRSYTLDSQGRVGI
;
A
#
# COMPACT_ATOMS: atom_id res chain seq x y z
N MET A 1 28.37 -55.72 42.74
CA MET A 1 28.17 -54.39 43.35
C MET A 1 28.06 -53.34 42.23
N ARG A 2 26.92 -52.67 42.06
CA ARG A 2 26.64 -51.75 40.94
C ARG A 2 26.64 -50.31 41.49
N ARG A 3 27.63 -49.48 41.13
CA ARG A 3 27.67 -48.07 41.55
C ARG A 3 26.64 -47.27 40.75
N VAL A 4 25.69 -46.66 41.45
CA VAL A 4 24.75 -45.68 40.89
C VAL A 4 25.47 -44.33 40.86
N THR A 5 25.86 -43.86 39.67
CA THR A 5 26.39 -42.50 39.48
C THR A 5 25.23 -41.51 39.54
N LYS A 6 25.16 -40.73 40.63
CA LYS A 6 24.22 -39.62 40.77
C LYS A 6 24.58 -38.57 39.70
N ALA A 7 23.75 -38.42 38.68
CA ALA A 7 23.86 -37.29 37.76
C ALA A 7 23.64 -36.02 38.58
N GLY A 8 24.67 -35.18 38.70
CA GLY A 8 24.60 -33.94 39.45
C GLY A 8 23.58 -33.00 38.82
N SER A 9 22.64 -32.51 39.63
CA SER A 9 21.74 -31.44 39.22
C SER A 9 22.57 -30.17 38.98
N PHE A 10 22.73 -29.77 37.72
CA PHE A 10 23.32 -28.48 37.38
C PHE A 10 22.31 -27.38 37.76
N GLY A 11 22.62 -26.64 38.82
CA GLY A 11 21.85 -25.46 39.23
C GLY A 11 22.22 -24.25 38.37
N PHE A 12 21.23 -23.38 38.12
CA PHE A 12 21.42 -22.12 37.41
C PHE A 12 22.38 -21.21 38.19
N THR A 13 23.36 -20.61 37.50
CA THR A 13 24.25 -19.62 38.13
C THR A 13 23.70 -18.21 37.97
N LEU A 14 23.98 -17.32 38.93
CA LEU A 14 23.63 -15.89 38.80
C LEU A 14 24.28 -15.26 37.57
N LEU A 15 25.49 -15.70 37.23
CA LEU A 15 26.24 -15.26 36.05
C LEU A 15 25.49 -15.55 34.75
N GLU A 16 24.80 -16.70 34.69
CA GLU A 16 24.07 -17.15 33.50
C GLU A 16 22.80 -16.34 33.28
N VAL A 17 22.08 -15.99 34.35
CA VAL A 17 20.96 -15.05 34.29
C VAL A 17 21.43 -13.66 33.88
N LEU A 18 22.55 -13.20 34.42
CA LEU A 18 23.10 -11.88 34.11
C LEU A 18 23.57 -11.77 32.66
N LEU A 19 24.24 -12.81 32.15
CA LEU A 19 24.66 -12.90 30.74
C LEU A 19 23.44 -12.97 29.80
N ALA A 20 22.41 -13.73 30.16
CA ALA A 20 21.18 -13.81 29.38
C ALA A 20 20.49 -12.44 29.28
N LEU A 21 20.37 -11.71 30.40
CA LEU A 21 19.80 -10.36 30.41
C LEU A 21 20.62 -9.36 29.59
N ALA A 22 21.95 -9.48 29.60
CA ALA A 22 22.83 -8.63 28.79
C ALA A 22 22.61 -8.86 27.27
N ILE A 23 22.53 -10.13 26.84
CA ILE A 23 22.27 -10.48 25.43
C ILE A 23 20.85 -10.06 25.04
N LEU A 24 19.85 -10.29 25.89
CA LEU A 24 18.48 -9.86 25.67
C LEU A 24 18.37 -8.34 25.52
N GLY A 25 19.04 -7.56 26.37
CA GLY A 25 19.09 -6.11 26.26
C GLY A 25 19.73 -5.63 24.96
N MET A 26 20.82 -6.29 24.52
CA MET A 26 21.50 -5.98 23.27
C MET A 26 20.63 -6.27 22.04
N ILE A 27 19.91 -7.40 22.03
CA ILE A 27 18.97 -7.75 20.96
C ILE A 27 17.81 -6.74 20.93
N MET A 28 17.20 -6.45 22.08
CA MET A 28 16.05 -5.54 22.18
C MET A 28 16.38 -4.12 21.68
N ALA A 29 17.63 -3.67 21.79
CA ALA A 29 18.07 -2.38 21.25
C ALA A 29 17.98 -2.28 19.72
N GLN A 30 18.07 -3.41 19.01
CA GLN A 30 18.09 -3.48 17.56
C GLN A 30 16.77 -3.97 16.95
N VAL A 31 15.88 -4.53 17.77
CA VAL A 31 14.55 -5.02 17.37
C VAL A 31 13.55 -3.84 17.37
N VAL A 32 13.70 -2.95 16.40
CA VAL A 32 12.70 -1.93 16.02
C VAL A 32 12.70 -1.88 14.49
N PRO A 33 12.11 -2.84 13.78
CA PRO A 33 12.19 -2.79 12.33
C PRO A 33 11.36 -1.61 11.84
N LYS A 34 12.03 -0.69 11.13
CA LYS A 34 11.41 0.48 10.49
C LYS A 34 10.63 0.05 9.24
N TYR A 35 9.40 -0.43 9.42
CA TYR A 35 8.49 -0.72 8.30
C TYR A 35 7.80 0.54 7.73
N GLY A 36 8.00 1.72 8.33
CA GLY A 36 7.32 2.94 7.90
C GLY A 36 7.75 3.45 6.51
N SER A 37 9.02 3.33 6.14
CA SER A 37 9.54 3.93 4.90
C SER A 37 9.14 3.16 3.63
N ALA A 38 9.01 1.83 3.71
CA ALA A 38 8.54 1.01 2.60
C ALA A 38 7.04 1.24 2.30
N ILE A 39 6.22 1.41 3.34
CA ILE A 39 4.78 1.67 3.19
C ILE A 39 4.53 3.05 2.59
N LEU A 40 5.23 4.09 3.07
CA LEU A 40 5.06 5.45 2.55
C LEU A 40 5.49 5.61 1.09
N SER A 41 6.57 4.94 0.69
CA SER A 41 7.04 4.95 -0.71
C SER A 41 6.13 4.13 -1.63
N SER A 42 5.56 3.03 -1.16
CA SER A 42 4.57 2.25 -1.90
C SER A 42 3.30 3.04 -2.15
N ASN A 43 2.80 3.77 -1.13
CA ASN A 43 1.57 4.55 -1.27
C ASN A 43 1.68 5.67 -2.31
N LYS A 44 2.82 6.38 -2.36
CA LYS A 44 3.06 7.41 -3.39
C LYS A 44 3.09 6.83 -4.80
N GLN A 45 3.74 5.69 -4.98
CA GLN A 45 3.83 5.03 -6.30
C GLN A 45 2.44 4.55 -6.77
N VAL A 46 1.65 3.95 -5.88
CA VAL A 46 0.28 3.54 -6.20
C VAL A 46 -0.59 4.75 -6.57
N GLN A 47 -0.47 5.85 -5.82
CA GLN A 47 -1.23 7.06 -6.10
C GLN A 47 -0.88 7.66 -7.48
N GLN A 48 0.41 7.74 -7.82
CA GLN A 48 0.88 8.21 -9.13
C GLN A 48 0.43 7.30 -10.27
N ALA A 49 0.54 5.98 -10.10
CA ALA A 49 0.10 5.02 -11.10
C ALA A 49 -1.41 5.12 -11.36
N ASN A 50 -2.21 5.26 -10.30
CA ASN A 50 -3.66 5.45 -10.43
C ASN A 50 -4.02 6.78 -11.10
N GLN A 51 -3.32 7.87 -10.77
CA GLN A 51 -3.51 9.17 -11.42
C GLN A 51 -3.26 9.06 -12.94
N LEU A 52 -2.12 8.50 -13.35
CA LEU A 52 -1.77 8.31 -14.76
C LEU A 52 -2.80 7.44 -15.50
N ARG A 53 -3.33 6.40 -14.84
CA ARG A 53 -4.38 5.55 -15.41
C ARG A 53 -5.67 6.31 -15.67
N ILE A 54 -6.10 7.14 -14.73
CA ILE A 54 -7.31 7.95 -14.89
C ILE A 54 -7.08 9.03 -15.96
N GLU A 55 -5.94 9.73 -15.95
CA GLU A 55 -5.60 10.74 -16.96
C GLU A 55 -5.57 10.14 -18.38
N GLY A 56 -4.99 8.94 -18.54
CA GLY A 56 -5.03 8.24 -19.82
C GLY A 56 -6.45 7.87 -20.28
N ALA A 57 -7.31 7.45 -19.36
CA ALA A 57 -8.71 7.16 -19.67
C ALA A 57 -9.50 8.43 -20.04
N VAL A 58 -9.22 9.56 -19.37
CA VAL A 58 -9.81 10.86 -19.68
C VAL A 58 -9.41 11.33 -21.08
N GLU A 59 -8.14 11.17 -21.46
CA GLU A 59 -7.70 11.56 -22.81
C GLU A 59 -8.33 10.66 -23.88
N LEU A 60 -8.46 9.35 -23.64
CA LEU A 60 -9.20 8.45 -24.54
C LEU A 60 -10.67 8.87 -24.69
N TYR A 61 -11.34 9.18 -23.58
CA TYR A 61 -12.71 9.70 -23.60
C TYR A 61 -12.80 10.96 -24.45
N ARG A 62 -11.85 11.89 -24.31
CA ARG A 62 -11.80 13.13 -25.07
C ARG A 62 -11.53 12.91 -26.56
N LEU A 63 -10.66 11.96 -26.91
CA LEU A 63 -10.41 11.61 -28.31
C LEU A 63 -11.66 11.05 -28.99
N ASP A 64 -12.51 10.35 -28.25
CA ASP A 64 -13.70 9.69 -28.79
C ASP A 64 -14.94 10.59 -28.81
N THR A 65 -15.10 11.44 -27.79
CA THR A 65 -16.31 12.27 -27.60
C THR A 65 -16.08 13.75 -27.93
N GLY A 66 -14.82 14.18 -28.06
CA GLY A 66 -14.42 15.57 -28.30
C GLY A 66 -14.48 16.47 -27.06
N SER A 67 -14.92 15.96 -25.92
CA SER A 67 -15.06 16.72 -24.67
C SER A 67 -14.45 15.99 -23.48
N PHE A 68 -14.17 16.69 -22.39
CA PHE A 68 -13.74 16.05 -21.15
C PHE A 68 -14.94 15.42 -20.44
N PRO A 69 -14.74 14.29 -19.74
CA PRO A 69 -15.78 13.73 -18.88
C PRO A 69 -16.08 14.73 -17.77
N SER A 70 -17.34 14.82 -17.35
CA SER A 70 -17.75 15.71 -16.25
C SER A 70 -17.58 15.02 -14.90
N ARG A 71 -17.65 13.68 -14.90
CA ARG A 71 -17.57 12.87 -13.70
C ARG A 71 -16.74 11.60 -13.96
N LEU A 72 -16.17 11.01 -12.91
CA LEU A 72 -15.36 9.80 -13.06
C LEU A 72 -16.19 8.60 -13.54
N GLU A 73 -17.48 8.55 -13.21
CA GLU A 73 -18.40 7.51 -13.70
C GLU A 73 -18.57 7.51 -15.23
N ASP A 74 -18.32 8.63 -15.91
CA ASP A 74 -18.41 8.74 -17.38
C ASP A 74 -17.32 7.90 -18.08
N LEU A 75 -16.26 7.56 -17.35
CA LEU A 75 -15.19 6.66 -17.79
C LEU A 75 -15.59 5.18 -17.70
N LEU A 76 -16.55 4.84 -16.83
CA LEU A 76 -17.04 3.48 -16.62
C LEU A 76 -18.32 3.20 -17.42
N THR A 77 -19.19 4.19 -17.52
CA THR A 77 -20.53 4.05 -18.06
C THR A 77 -20.81 5.18 -19.03
N LEU A 78 -21.58 4.90 -20.08
CA LEU A 78 -21.98 5.90 -21.06
C LEU A 78 -22.80 7.01 -20.37
N PRO A 79 -22.31 8.26 -20.34
CA PRO A 79 -23.10 9.40 -19.88
C PRO A 79 -24.23 9.76 -20.86
N PRO A 80 -25.33 10.35 -20.37
CA PRO A 80 -26.41 10.83 -21.23
C PRO A 80 -25.89 11.96 -22.15
N GLU A 81 -26.43 12.00 -23.37
CA GLU A 81 -26.15 13.05 -24.37
C GLU A 81 -24.75 13.05 -24.99
N VAL A 82 -23.91 12.06 -24.70
CA VAL A 82 -22.56 11.95 -25.26
C VAL A 82 -22.54 11.04 -26.48
N HIS A 83 -22.06 11.59 -27.59
CA HIS A 83 -21.95 10.91 -28.87
C HIS A 83 -20.50 10.44 -29.07
N GLY A 84 -20.31 9.29 -29.71
CA GLY A 84 -18.98 8.78 -30.06
C GLY A 84 -18.24 8.04 -28.94
N TRP A 85 -18.87 7.85 -27.77
CA TRP A 85 -18.31 7.09 -26.65
C TRP A 85 -18.07 5.62 -27.04
N ARG A 86 -16.86 5.10 -26.82
CA ARG A 86 -16.45 3.71 -27.12
C ARG A 86 -15.92 2.98 -25.89
N GLY A 87 -16.24 3.49 -24.70
CA GLY A 87 -15.80 2.92 -23.44
C GLY A 87 -16.39 1.52 -23.16
N PRO A 88 -16.18 0.99 -21.94
CA PRO A 88 -15.58 1.67 -20.78
C PRO A 88 -14.09 1.95 -20.96
N TYR A 89 -13.64 3.13 -20.54
CA TYR A 89 -12.24 3.55 -20.56
C TYR A 89 -11.47 3.13 -19.29
N LEU A 90 -12.20 2.67 -18.27
CA LEU A 90 -11.68 2.05 -17.05
C LEU A 90 -12.56 0.84 -16.67
N ASP A 91 -11.94 -0.22 -16.15
CA ASP A 91 -12.69 -1.37 -15.61
C ASP A 91 -13.33 -1.06 -14.25
N LYS A 92 -12.61 -0.28 -13.43
CA LYS A 92 -13.05 0.16 -12.10
C LYS A 92 -12.32 1.44 -11.71
N LEU A 93 -12.96 2.25 -10.88
CA LEU A 93 -12.31 3.41 -10.29
C LEU A 93 -11.27 2.95 -9.26
N PRO A 94 -9.98 3.31 -9.42
CA PRO A 94 -9.00 3.02 -8.41
C PRO A 94 -9.26 3.89 -7.16
N THR A 95 -9.08 3.30 -5.98
CA THR A 95 -9.14 4.02 -4.70
C THR A 95 -7.74 4.40 -4.27
N GLN A 96 -7.61 5.54 -3.58
CA GLN A 96 -6.33 5.94 -3.02
C GLN A 96 -5.93 5.04 -1.84
N PRO A 97 -4.62 4.87 -1.56
CA PRO A 97 -4.15 4.06 -0.43
C PRO A 97 -4.66 4.53 0.94
N ASP A 98 -5.05 5.79 1.06
CA ASP A 98 -5.65 6.40 2.26
C ASP A 98 -7.19 6.29 2.30
N GLY A 99 -7.80 5.63 1.30
CA GLY A 99 -9.25 5.43 1.19
C GLY A 99 -10.02 6.59 0.56
N ARG A 100 -9.35 7.66 0.14
CA ARG A 100 -10.00 8.78 -0.56
C ARG A 100 -10.30 8.42 -2.02
N SER A 101 -11.30 9.11 -2.57
CA SER A 101 -11.68 9.01 -3.99
C SER A 101 -10.99 10.09 -4.80
N TYR A 102 -10.66 9.79 -6.05
CA TYR A 102 -10.16 10.79 -6.99
C TYR A 102 -11.29 11.76 -7.39
N THR A 103 -10.91 13.01 -7.67
CA THR A 103 -11.80 14.04 -8.21
C THR A 103 -11.33 14.45 -9.60
N LEU A 104 -12.24 14.97 -10.42
CA LEU A 104 -11.92 15.48 -11.74
C LEU A 104 -12.21 16.97 -11.78
N ASP A 105 -11.29 17.77 -12.30
CA ASP A 105 -11.54 19.18 -12.58
C ASP A 105 -12.19 19.38 -13.97
N SER A 106 -12.62 20.61 -14.25
CA SER A 106 -13.23 20.97 -15.55
C SER A 106 -12.24 20.93 -16.73
N GLN A 107 -10.96 20.68 -16.48
CA GLN A 107 -9.89 20.55 -17.46
C GLN A 107 -9.49 19.07 -17.65
N GLY A 108 -10.20 18.12 -17.03
CA GLY A 108 -9.90 16.70 -17.09
C GLY A 108 -8.69 16.26 -16.25
N ARG A 109 -8.18 17.12 -15.36
CA ARG A 109 -7.08 16.75 -14.45
C ARG A 109 -7.63 16.04 -13.23
N VAL A 110 -6.82 15.09 -12.76
CA VAL A 110 -7.18 14.21 -11.66
C VAL A 110 -6.64 14.79 -10.35
N GLY A 111 -7.56 15.18 -9.47
CA GLY A 111 -7.30 15.65 -8.12
C GLY A 111 -7.49 14.58 -7.05
N ILE A 112 -7.15 14.94 -5.81
CA ILE A 112 -7.25 14.09 -4.61
C ILE A 112 -8.27 14.63 -3.62
#